data_AF-A0A498HGB4-F1
#
_entry.id   AF-A0A498HGB4-F1
#
_cell.length_a   1.000
_cell.length_b   1.000
_cell.length_c   1.000
_cell.angle_alpha   90.00
_cell.angle_beta   90.00
_cell.angle_gamma   90.00
#
_symmetry.space_group_name_H-M   'P 1'
#
loop_
_entity.id
_entity.type
_entity.pdbx_description
1 polymer ?
#
loop_
_entity_poly.entity_id
_entity_poly.type
_entity_poly.pdbx_seq_one_letter_code
_entity_poly.pdbx_strand_id
1 'polypeptide(L)'
;MVYGIRGSASVQVVNENDNPILDDQVQEGLLFIVPQNHGVITQAGNKGFEYIAYKTTDNAMIITLAGLTSILRALPLEVLANAYQIHRQQAQQLKYNRPETIALSSSQSFQMRVVA
;
A
#
# COMPACT_ATOMS: atom_id res chain seq x y z
N MET A 1 -7.40 -3.66 -12.36
CA MET A 1 -7.33 -5.12 -12.09
C MET A 1 -5.87 -5.50 -11.91
N VAL A 2 -5.57 -6.37 -10.96
CA VAL A 2 -4.23 -6.90 -10.72
C VAL A 2 -4.27 -8.43 -10.80
N TYR A 3 -3.39 -9.04 -11.58
CA TYR A 3 -3.28 -10.49 -11.76
C TYR A 3 -1.91 -10.98 -11.28
N GLY A 4 -1.91 -11.93 -10.34
CA GLY A 4 -0.69 -12.53 -9.80
C GLY A 4 -0.09 -13.52 -10.80
N ILE A 5 1.15 -13.30 -11.23
CA ILE A 5 1.84 -14.18 -12.19
C ILE A 5 2.82 -15.14 -11.51
N ARG A 6 3.36 -14.81 -10.33
CA ARG A 6 4.20 -15.71 -9.52
C ARG A 6 4.16 -15.33 -8.04
N GLY A 7 4.33 -16.32 -7.18
CA GLY A 7 4.47 -16.12 -5.74
C GLY A 7 3.16 -15.79 -5.04
N SER A 8 3.22 -15.10 -3.91
CA SER A 8 2.04 -14.73 -3.11
C SER A 8 2.23 -13.40 -2.38
N ALA A 9 1.14 -12.73 -2.05
CA ALA A 9 1.15 -11.49 -1.29
C ALA A 9 -0.07 -11.34 -0.38
N SER A 10 0.13 -10.67 0.75
CA SER A 10 -0.98 -10.07 1.51
C SER A 10 -1.40 -8.80 0.81
N VAL A 11 -2.70 -8.69 0.51
CA VAL A 11 -3.28 -7.51 -0.13
C VAL A 11 -4.38 -6.97 0.73
N GLN A 12 -4.30 -5.68 1.04
CA GLN A 12 -5.39 -4.95 1.67
C GLN A 12 -5.83 -3.81 0.74
N VAL A 13 -7.13 -3.73 0.47
CA VAL A 13 -7.78 -2.66 -0.29
C VAL A 13 -8.82 -2.00 0.59
N VAL A 14 -8.73 -0.69 0.76
CA VAL A 14 -9.60 0.10 1.62
C VAL A 14 -10.40 1.12 0.81
N ASN A 15 -11.66 1.31 1.18
CA ASN A 15 -12.52 2.36 0.63
C ASN A 15 -12.48 3.63 1.49
N GLU A 16 -13.30 4.61 1.14
CA GLU A 16 -13.44 5.88 1.86
C GLU A 16 -14.14 5.78 3.22
N ASN A 17 -14.72 4.63 3.55
CA ASN A 17 -15.45 4.39 4.80
C ASN A 17 -14.61 3.61 5.82
N ASP A 18 -13.28 3.68 5.72
CA ASP A 18 -12.29 3.06 6.61
C ASP A 18 -12.41 1.54 6.80
N ASN A 19 -13.17 0.85 5.94
CA ASN A 19 -13.32 -0.60 5.98
C ASN A 19 -12.57 -1.26 4.82
N PRO A 20 -11.75 -2.31 5.08
CA PRO A 20 -11.14 -3.06 4.01
C PRO A 20 -12.21 -3.81 3.22
N ILE A 21 -12.27 -3.56 1.90
CA ILE A 21 -13.08 -4.33 0.96
C ILE A 21 -12.36 -5.61 0.50
N LEU A 22 -11.05 -5.67 0.73
CA LEU A 22 -10.20 -6.85 0.60
C LEU A 22 -9.15 -6.80 1.71
N ASP A 23 -8.93 -7.91 2.40
CA ASP A 23 -7.83 -8.12 3.34
C ASP A 23 -7.49 -9.62 3.34
N ASP A 24 -6.78 -10.06 2.30
CA ASP A 24 -6.58 -11.49 2.03
C ASP A 24 -5.25 -11.78 1.32
N GLN A 25 -4.91 -13.06 1.22
CA GLN A 25 -3.80 -13.57 0.43
C GLN A 25 -4.19 -13.72 -1.04
N VAL A 26 -3.33 -13.19 -1.90
CA VAL A 26 -3.39 -13.40 -3.34
C VAL A 26 -2.18 -14.23 -3.75
N GLN A 27 -2.41 -15.24 -4.56
CA GLN A 27 -1.36 -16.12 -5.10
C GLN A 27 -1.39 -16.14 -6.62
N GLU A 28 -0.37 -16.77 -7.20
CA GLU A 28 -0.29 -17.04 -8.63
C GLU A 28 -1.62 -17.57 -9.21
N GLY A 29 -2.04 -17.01 -10.34
CA GLY A 29 -3.28 -17.38 -11.02
C GLY A 29 -4.54 -16.66 -10.51
N LEU A 30 -4.46 -15.96 -9.38
CA LEU A 30 -5.57 -15.17 -8.86
C LEU A 30 -5.51 -13.71 -9.33
N LEU A 31 -6.69 -13.10 -9.46
CA LEU A 31 -6.85 -11.67 -9.71
C LEU A 31 -7.60 -10.99 -8.57
N PHE A 32 -7.34 -9.70 -8.39
CA PHE A 32 -8.14 -8.83 -7.55
C PHE A 32 -8.37 -7.48 -8.24
N ILE A 33 -9.38 -6.74 -7.78
CA ILE A 33 -9.78 -5.45 -8.32
C ILE A 33 -9.46 -4.38 -7.29
N VAL A 34 -8.77 -3.32 -7.73
CA VAL A 34 -8.61 -2.08 -6.99
C VAL A 34 -9.47 -1.04 -7.72
N PRO A 35 -10.63 -0.65 -7.16
CA PRO A 35 -11.44 0.40 -7.75
C PRO A 35 -10.71 1.75 -7.70
N GLN A 36 -11.18 2.72 -8.51
CA GLN A 36 -10.61 4.07 -8.49
C GLN A 36 -10.76 4.71 -7.10
N ASN A 37 -9.78 5.51 -6.69
CA ASN A 37 -9.72 6.22 -5.40
C ASN A 37 -9.65 5.32 -4.16
N HIS A 38 -9.43 4.01 -4.30
CA HIS A 38 -9.23 3.11 -3.18
C HIS A 38 -7.75 3.02 -2.80
N GLY A 39 -7.48 2.91 -1.50
CA GLY A 39 -6.14 2.64 -1.00
C GLY A 39 -5.79 1.17 -1.20
N VAL A 40 -4.55 0.87 -1.61
CA VAL A 40 -4.05 -0.50 -1.71
C VAL A 40 -2.66 -0.59 -1.10
N ILE A 41 -2.43 -1.64 -0.30
CA ILE A 41 -1.10 -2.07 0.12
C ILE A 41 -0.92 -3.53 -0.28
N THR A 42 0.26 -3.85 -0.80
CA THR A 42 0.63 -5.20 -1.22
C THR A 42 1.96 -5.55 -0.58
N GLN A 43 1.97 -6.59 0.23
CA GLN A 43 3.17 -7.10 0.88
C GLN A 43 3.49 -8.48 0.31
N ALA A 44 4.63 -8.59 -0.37
CA ALA A 44 5.10 -9.86 -0.91
C ALA A 44 5.35 -10.88 0.21
N GLY A 45 5.00 -12.13 -0.06
CA GLY A 45 5.33 -13.27 0.77
C GLY A 45 6.80 -13.66 0.66
N ASN A 46 7.21 -14.69 1.39
CA ASN A 46 8.61 -15.11 1.51
C ASN A 46 9.27 -15.54 0.18
N LYS A 47 8.46 -15.87 -0.84
CA LYS A 47 8.94 -16.25 -2.18
C LYS A 47 8.83 -15.12 -3.21
N GLY A 48 8.51 -13.90 -2.76
CA GLY A 48 8.22 -12.77 -3.63
C GLY A 48 6.78 -12.80 -4.18
N PHE A 49 6.43 -11.72 -4.89
CA PHE A 49 5.16 -11.59 -5.60
C PHE A 49 5.38 -10.82 -6.89
N GLU A 50 5.10 -11.44 -8.02
CA GLU A 50 5.12 -10.82 -9.34
C GLU A 50 3.68 -10.68 -9.83
N TYR A 51 3.31 -9.52 -10.38
CA TYR A 51 1.96 -9.27 -10.86
C TYR A 51 1.92 -8.36 -12.08
N ILE A 52 0.80 -8.40 -12.81
CA ILE A 52 0.47 -7.46 -13.88
C ILE A 52 -0.74 -6.63 -13.44
N ALA A 53 -0.64 -5.31 -13.52
CA ALA A 53 -1.73 -4.38 -13.22
C ALA A 53 -2.30 -3.76 -14.50
N TYR A 54 -3.55 -4.09 -14.81
CA TYR A 54 -4.33 -3.47 -15.88
C TYR A 54 -5.10 -2.28 -15.33
N LYS A 55 -4.87 -1.11 -15.92
CA LYS A 55 -5.54 0.14 -15.56
C LYS A 55 -6.50 0.53 -16.69
N THR A 56 -7.66 1.07 -16.33
CA THR A 56 -8.77 1.36 -17.25
C THR A 56 -8.66 2.72 -17.93
N THR A 57 -7.51 3.39 -17.80
CA THR A 57 -7.20 4.67 -18.45
C THR A 57 -5.75 4.64 -18.91
N ASP A 58 -5.50 5.30 -20.04
CA ASP A 58 -4.21 5.41 -20.72
C ASP A 58 -3.19 6.23 -19.92
N ASN A 59 -3.63 7.26 -19.19
CA ASN A 59 -2.77 8.11 -18.36
C ASN A 59 -2.99 7.90 -16.86
N ALA A 60 -2.93 6.65 -16.42
CA ALA A 60 -3.28 6.31 -15.05
C ALA A 60 -2.19 6.71 -14.03
N MET A 61 -2.46 7.76 -13.27
CA MET A 61 -1.60 8.23 -12.19
C MET A 61 -1.77 7.38 -10.91
N ILE A 62 -0.69 7.26 -10.15
CA ILE A 62 -0.70 6.70 -8.78
C ILE A 62 -0.23 7.76 -7.81
N ILE A 63 -0.87 7.82 -6.65
CA ILE A 63 -0.45 8.68 -5.53
C ILE A 63 -0.03 7.74 -4.41
N THR A 64 1.23 7.85 -3.96
CA THR A 64 1.71 7.05 -2.85
C THR A 64 1.40 7.72 -1.51
N LEU A 65 1.09 6.92 -0.49
CA LEU A 65 0.86 7.41 0.87
C LEU A 65 2.16 7.47 1.70
N ALA A 66 3.13 6.60 1.39
CA ALA A 66 4.45 6.59 2.04
C ALA A 66 5.57 6.66 0.99
N GLY A 67 6.75 7.09 1.42
CA GLY A 67 7.93 7.22 0.56
C GLY A 67 8.25 8.65 0.12
N LEU A 68 9.33 8.79 -0.66
CA LEU A 68 9.91 10.04 -1.12
C LEU A 68 8.94 10.92 -1.93
N THR A 69 8.05 10.31 -2.70
CA THR A 69 7.06 11.01 -3.56
C THR A 69 5.64 10.95 -3.01
N SER A 70 5.49 10.65 -1.71
CA SER A 70 4.17 10.50 -1.11
C SER A 70 3.43 11.81 -0.90
N ILE A 71 2.10 11.74 -0.85
CA ILE A 71 1.27 12.86 -0.47
C ILE A 71 1.56 13.34 0.96
N LEU A 72 1.87 12.42 1.89
CA LEU A 72 2.29 12.78 3.25
C LEU A 72 3.58 13.62 3.24
N ARG A 73 4.49 13.35 2.30
CA ARG A 73 5.70 14.15 2.13
C ARG A 73 5.44 15.52 1.49
N ALA A 74 4.40 15.66 0.69
CA ALA A 74 4.00 16.95 0.13
C ALA A 74 3.32 17.87 1.16
N LEU A 75 2.60 17.32 2.15
CA LEU A 75 1.88 18.11 3.16
C LEU A 75 2.82 18.87 4.11
N PRO A 76 2.51 20.13 4.51
CA PRO A 76 3.26 20.83 5.55
C PRO A 76 3.31 20.04 6.87
N LEU A 77 4.44 20.11 7.58
CA LEU A 77 4.63 19.34 8.81
C LEU A 77 3.57 19.65 9.88
N GLU A 78 3.17 20.92 10.00
CA GLU A 78 2.15 21.37 10.95
C GLU A 78 0.75 20.81 10.58
N VAL A 79 0.45 20.61 9.29
CA VAL A 79 -0.81 19.98 8.86
C VAL A 79 -0.87 18.54 9.35
N LEU A 80 0.22 17.78 9.20
CA LEU A 80 0.31 16.41 9.70
C LEU A 80 0.20 16.34 11.22
N ALA A 81 0.95 17.19 11.95
CA ALA A 81 0.94 17.20 13.40
C ALA A 81 -0.46 17.47 13.96
N ASN A 82 -1.17 18.46 13.41
CA ASN A 82 -2.50 18.81 13.88
C ASN A 82 -3.59 17.82 13.43
N ALA A 83 -3.56 17.37 12.17
CA ALA A 83 -4.58 16.44 11.65
C ALA A 83 -4.56 15.08 12.36
N TYR A 84 -3.36 14.55 12.64
CA TYR A 84 -3.20 13.28 13.34
C TYR A 84 -3.11 13.44 14.87
N GLN A 85 -3.13 14.67 15.39
CA GLN A 85 -2.96 14.96 16.84
C GLN A 85 -1.68 14.33 17.42
N ILE A 86 -0.57 14.44 16.70
CA ILE A 86 0.73 13.86 17.08
C ILE A 86 1.78 14.95 17.31
N HIS A 87 2.82 14.63 18.07
CA HIS A 87 3.94 15.55 18.28
C HIS A 87 4.71 15.80 16.98
N ARG A 88 5.33 16.97 16.86
CA ARG A 88 6.12 17.36 15.68
C ARG A 88 7.21 16.35 15.31
N GLN A 89 7.85 15.71 16.29
CA GLN A 89 8.83 14.64 16.05
C GLN A 89 8.20 13.39 15.41
N GLN A 90 7.00 12.99 15.86
CA GLN A 90 6.26 11.87 15.26
C GLN A 90 5.80 12.22 13.83
N ALA A 91 5.36 13.46 13.60
CA ALA A 91 5.03 13.93 12.26
C ALA A 91 6.26 13.93 11.33
N GLN A 92 7.46 14.27 11.83
CA GLN A 92 8.71 14.13 11.06
C GLN A 92 9.01 12.68 10.72
N GLN A 93 8.82 11.76 11.67
CA GLN A 93 8.99 10.33 11.45
C GLN A 93 8.01 9.80 10.39
N LEU A 94 6.73 10.14 10.50
CA LEU A 94 5.70 9.79 9.52
C LEU A 94 6.08 10.28 8.11
N LYS A 95 6.64 11.48 8.02
CA LYS A 95 6.98 12.15 6.76
C LYS A 95 8.28 11.64 6.10
N TYR A 96 9.27 11.23 6.90
CA TYR A 96 10.64 11.03 6.40
C TYR A 96 11.24 9.64 6.65
N ASN A 97 10.61 8.76 7.45
CA ASN A 97 11.19 7.44 7.77
C ASN A 97 11.29 6.47 6.58
N ARG A 98 10.61 6.76 5.46
CA ARG A 98 10.65 5.96 4.24
C ARG A 98 11.34 6.76 3.13
N PRO A 99 12.65 6.54 2.89
CA PRO A 99 13.37 7.18 1.79
C PRO A 99 13.05 6.58 0.42
N GLU A 100 12.44 5.38 0.37
CA GLU A 100 12.08 4.70 -0.88
C GLU A 100 10.90 5.40 -1.60
N THR A 101 10.69 5.13 -2.89
CA THR A 101 9.65 5.81 -3.68
C THR A 101 8.33 5.03 -3.77
N ILE A 102 8.38 3.80 -4.29
CA ILE A 102 7.18 2.95 -4.55
C ILE A 102 7.39 1.57 -3.90
N ALA A 103 8.50 0.90 -4.21
CA ALA A 103 8.85 -0.38 -3.58
C ALA A 103 9.50 -0.11 -2.22
N LEU A 104 8.85 -0.55 -1.15
CA LEU A 104 9.30 -0.34 0.22
C LEU A 104 10.01 -1.59 0.76
N SER A 105 11.02 -1.39 1.60
CA SER A 105 11.61 -2.49 2.37
C SER A 105 10.69 -2.89 3.54
N SER A 106 10.33 -4.17 3.61
CA SER A 106 9.62 -4.73 4.76
C SER A 106 10.59 -5.45 5.69
N SER A 107 10.64 -5.05 6.95
CA SER A 107 11.40 -5.74 8.00
C SER A 107 10.63 -6.89 8.66
N GLN A 108 9.33 -6.99 8.41
CA GLN A 108 8.47 -8.06 8.92
C GLN A 108 8.49 -9.27 7.99
N SER A 109 8.76 -10.44 8.56
CA SER A 109 8.54 -11.72 7.88
C SER A 109 7.06 -11.94 7.67
N PHE A 110 6.69 -12.36 6.46
CA PHE A 110 5.32 -12.68 6.13
C PHE A 110 4.87 -13.91 6.94
N GLN A 111 3.77 -13.79 7.70
CA GLN A 111 3.10 -14.92 8.35
C GLN A 111 1.80 -15.24 7.64
N MET A 112 1.70 -16.48 7.16
CA MET A 112 0.51 -16.99 6.47
C MET A 112 -0.62 -17.11 7.49
N ARG A 113 -1.70 -16.32 7.33
CA ARG A 113 -2.94 -16.57 8.06
C ARG A 113 -3.63 -17.76 7.41
N VAL A 114 -3.59 -18.91 8.07
CA VAL A 114 -4.45 -20.06 7.73
C VAL A 114 -5.81 -19.78 8.37
N VAL A 115 -6.82 -19.52 7.55
CA VAL A 115 -8.22 -19.53 8.01
C VAL A 115 -8.71 -20.97 7.91
N ALA A 116 -9.11 -21.54 9.04
CA ALA A 116 -9.71 -22.88 9.15
C ALA A 116 -11.21 -22.85 8.79
#